data_AF-A0A7Z0TLV8-F1
#
_entry.id   AF-A0A7Z0TLV8-F1
#
_cell.length_a   1.000
_cell.length_b   1.000
_cell.length_c   1.000
_cell.angle_alpha   90.00
_cell.angle_beta   90.00
_cell.angle_gamma   90.00
#
_symmetry.space_group_name_H-M   'P 1'
#
loop_
_entity.id
_entity.type
_entity.pdbx_description
1 polymer ?
#
loop_
_entity_poly.entity_id
_entity_poly.type
_entity_poly.pdbx_seq_one_letter_code
_entity_poly.pdbx_strand_id
1 'polypeptide(L)' 'DAAVALLTPARSGVAAAVNETVVPRDRWAGTVLADGDRVEILTAVQGG' A
#
# COMPACT_ATOMS: atom_id res chain seq x y z
N ASP A 1 -4.44 4.19 5.02
CA ASP A 1 -5.00 4.94 3.87
C ASP A 1 -4.22 6.22 3.57
N ALA A 2 -3.99 7.10 4.55
CA ALA A 2 -3.28 8.38 4.35
C ALA A 2 -1.90 8.26 3.66
N ALA A 3 -1.05 7.33 4.09
CA ALA A 3 0.27 7.13 3.49
C ALA A 3 0.19 6.74 2.00
N VAL A 4 -0.74 5.85 1.63
CA VAL A 4 -0.93 5.45 0.23
C VAL A 4 -1.44 6.62 -0.61
N ALA A 5 -2.35 7.43 -0.07
CA ALA A 5 -2.93 8.59 -0.76
C ALA A 5 -1.90 9.70 -1.07
N LEU A 6 -0.81 9.78 -0.30
CA LEU A 6 0.30 10.71 -0.59
C LEU A 6 1.15 10.27 -1.79
N LEU A 7 1.14 8.97 -2.10
CA LEU A 7 2.02 8.36 -3.10
C LEU A 7 1.30 8.06 -4.42
N THR A 8 -0.04 7.98 -4.42
CA THR A 8 -0.82 7.79 -5.64
C THR A 8 -2.24 8.33 -5.53
N PRO A 9 -2.80 8.94 -6.60
CA PRO A 9 -4.21 9.31 -6.67
C PRO A 9 -5.13 8.12 -7.02
N ALA A 10 -4.56 6.96 -7.41
CA ALA A 10 -5.34 5.80 -7.84
C ALA A 10 -6.17 5.23 -6.69
N ARG A 11 -7.49 5.08 -6.94
CA ARG A 11 -8.45 4.61 -5.91
C ARG A 11 -8.67 3.10 -5.93
N SER A 12 -8.25 2.42 -6.98
CA SER A 12 -8.44 0.99 -7.20
C SER A 12 -7.22 0.38 -7.88
N GLY A 13 -7.07 -0.94 -7.78
CA GLY A 13 -5.91 -1.62 -8.35
C GLY A 13 -4.60 -1.21 -7.68
N VAL A 14 -4.65 -0.85 -6.40
CA VAL A 14 -3.48 -0.48 -5.60
C VAL A 14 -3.35 -1.43 -4.42
N ALA A 15 -2.14 -1.95 -4.22
CA ALA A 15 -1.72 -2.64 -3.01
C ALA A 15 -0.58 -1.85 -2.35
N ALA A 16 -0.47 -1.94 -1.03
CA ALA A 16 0.69 -1.46 -0.31
C ALA A 16 1.49 -2.67 0.19
N ALA A 17 2.81 -2.61 0.13
CA ALA A 17 3.69 -3.56 0.81
C ALA A 17 4.51 -2.82 1.88
N VAL A 18 4.62 -3.42 3.05
CA VAL A 18 5.46 -2.92 4.16
C VAL A 18 6.54 -3.96 4.38
N ASN A 19 7.81 -3.56 4.22
CA ASN A 19 8.96 -4.46 4.31
C ASN A 19 8.73 -5.74 3.48
N GLU A 20 8.43 -5.55 2.19
CA GLU A 20 8.18 -6.61 1.20
C GLU A 20 6.90 -7.44 1.44
N THR A 21 6.16 -7.18 2.52
CA THR A 21 4.91 -7.89 2.84
C THR A 21 3.70 -7.09 2.39
N VAL A 22 2.91 -7.65 1.47
CA VAL A 22 1.67 -7.02 0.98
C VAL A 22 0.66 -6.89 2.12
N VAL A 23 0.18 -5.67 2.33
CA VAL A 23 -0.88 -5.32 3.26
C VAL A 23 -2.17 -5.09 2.47
N PRO A 24 -3.20 -5.94 2.63
CA PRO A 24 -4.50 -5.75 1.99
C PRO A 24 -5.20 -4.47 2.47
N ARG A 25 -6.02 -3.88 1.60
CA ARG A 25 -6.62 -2.54 1.81
C ARG A 25 -7.44 -2.43 3.10
N ASP A 26 -8.18 -3.48 3.46
CA ASP A 26 -8.98 -3.54 4.68
C ASP A 26 -8.14 -3.49 5.98
N ARG A 27 -6.86 -3.86 5.91
CA ARG A 27 -5.93 -3.82 7.05
C ARG A 27 -5.16 -2.50 7.18
N TRP A 28 -5.20 -1.63 6.17
CA TRP A 28 -4.41 -0.39 6.16
C TRP A 28 -4.68 0.53 7.35
N ALA A 29 -5.89 0.53 7.90
CA ALA A 29 -6.22 1.37 9.06
C ALA A 29 -5.59 0.85 10.36
N GLY A 30 -5.31 -0.46 10.44
CA GLY A 30 -4.71 -1.11 11.61
C GLY A 30 -3.21 -1.39 11.49
N THR A 31 -2.63 -1.25 10.30
CA THR A 31 -1.19 -1.40 10.09
C THR A 31 -0.45 -0.16 10.59
N VAL A 32 0.21 -0.30 11.73
CA VAL A 32 1.12 0.72 12.28
C VAL A 32 2.45 0.64 11.55
N LEU A 33 2.99 1.80 11.15
CA LEU A 33 4.33 1.94 10.59
C LEU A 33 5.27 2.46 11.67
N ALA A 34 6.47 1.88 11.73
CA ALA A 34 7.57 2.35 12.53
C ALA A 34 8.56 3.17 11.69
N ASP A 35 9.40 3.95 12.36
CA ASP A 35 10.52 4.60 11.68
C ASP A 35 11.45 3.55 11.06
N GLY A 36 11.89 3.81 9.83
CA GLY A 36 12.68 2.87 9.04
C GLY A 36 11.89 1.82 8.25
N ASP A 37 10.57 1.69 8.44
CA ASP A 37 9.74 0.80 7.61
C ASP A 37 9.73 1.28 6.15
N ARG A 38 9.94 0.35 5.22
CA ARG A 38 9.82 0.60 3.79
C ARG A 38 8.39 0.34 3.34
N VAL A 39 7.75 1.36 2.77
CA VAL A 39 6.44 1.24 2.15
C VAL A 39 6.57 1.32 0.63
N GLU A 40 6.04 0.33 -0.06
CA GLU A 40 6.01 0.26 -1.52
C GLU A 40 4.57 0.24 -2.00
N ILE A 41 4.28 1.03 -3.04
CA ILE A 41 2.96 1.07 -3.68
C ILE A 41 3.02 0.25 -4.95
N LEU A 42 2.23 -0.82 -4.96
CA LEU A 42 2.08 -1.70 -6.10
C LEU A 42 0.80 -1.31 -6.83
N THR A 43 0.89 -1.15 -8.14
CA THR A 43 -0.30 -1.03 -8.98
C THR A 43 -0.52 -2.37 -9.67
N ALA A 44 -1.75 -2.87 -9.58
CA ALA A 44 -2.16 -4.03 -10.33
C ALA A 44 -2.05 -3.68 -11.81
N VAL A 45 -1.17 -4.38 -12.52
CA VAL A 45 -1.26 -4.46 -13.98
C VAL A 45 -2.37 -5.45 -14.27
N GLN A 46 -3.37 -5.08 -15.09
CA GLN A 46 -4.27 -6.09 -15.62
C GLN A 46 -3.45 -7.01 -16.52
N GLY A 47 -3.07 -8.17 -15.99
CA GLY A 47 -2.68 -9.30 -16.81
C GLY A 47 -3.93 -9.81 -17.53
N GLY A 48 -3.83 -9.96 -18.85
CA GLY A 48 -4.81 -10.72 -19.62
C GLY A 48 -4.79 -12.20 -19.26
#